data_AF-A0A816HJN1-F1
#
_entry.id   AF-A0A816HJN1-F1
#
_cell.length_a   1.000
_cell.length_b   1.000
_cell.length_c   1.000
_cell.angle_alpha   90.00
_cell.angle_beta   90.00
_cell.angle_gamma   90.00
#
_symmetry.space_group_name_H-M   'P 1'
#
loop_
_entity.id
_entity.type
_entity.pdbx_description
1 polymer ?
#
loop_
_entity_poly.entity_id
_entity_poly.type
_entity_poly.pdbx_seq_one_letter_code
_entity_poly.pdbx_strand_id
1 'polypeptide(L)'
;TGGSLMHHVWITSQGSHEIRLYHATNLNCLFETSIRTIVAQKLQICDDIIRAHKLGCLHINTLNICKETLWIGTSAGILLNLTIPQLFDNLSIHGTNKFNLNSIQLKSLSYGHVGPVRFFLSMDKFNFRNENFKRFLMTIGDGFDDYQNLDENLGKDDALSHLILWQF
;
A
#
# COMPACT_ATOMS: atom_id res chain seq x y z
N THR A 1 24.28 25.03 -4.05
CA THR A 1 23.85 24.86 -2.64
C THR A 1 22.93 23.66 -2.59
N GLY A 2 23.51 22.49 -2.29
CA GLY A 2 22.82 21.21 -2.39
C GLY A 2 21.73 21.08 -1.33
N GLY A 3 20.47 20.99 -1.75
CA GLY A 3 19.40 20.54 -0.89
C GLY A 3 19.72 19.12 -0.43
N SER A 4 19.86 18.92 0.88
CA SER A 4 19.95 17.59 1.46
C SER A 4 18.66 16.85 1.11
N LEU A 5 18.70 15.97 0.11
CA LEU A 5 17.63 15.02 -0.16
C LEU A 5 17.47 14.18 1.12
N MET A 6 16.42 14.46 1.88
CA MET A 6 16.11 13.70 3.09
C MET A 6 15.66 12.30 2.68
N HIS A 7 16.59 11.35 2.73
CA HIS A 7 16.34 9.96 2.37
C HIS A 7 15.59 9.25 3.51
N HIS A 8 14.38 8.78 3.21
CA HIS A 8 13.57 7.97 4.13
C HIS A 8 13.33 6.60 3.53
N VAL A 9 13.24 5.58 4.38
CA VAL A 9 13.06 4.18 3.97
C VAL A 9 11.84 3.59 4.67
N TRP A 10 10.89 3.10 3.89
CA TRP A 10 9.78 2.30 4.39
C TRP A 10 10.20 0.84 4.47
N ILE A 11 9.96 0.21 5.62
CA ILE A 11 10.40 -1.16 5.91
C ILE A 11 9.24 -1.94 6.53
N THR A 12 9.12 -3.20 6.12
CA THR A 12 8.41 -4.24 6.85
C THR A 12 9.35 -5.42 7.05
N SER A 13 9.22 -6.12 8.17
CA SER A 13 9.97 -7.35 8.42
C SER A 13 9.24 -8.56 7.83
N GLN A 14 9.98 -9.62 7.49
CA GLN A 14 9.39 -10.85 6.97
C GLN A 14 8.32 -11.40 7.91
N GLY A 15 7.13 -11.70 7.37
CA GLY A 15 6.00 -12.21 8.15
C GLY A 15 5.33 -11.16 9.08
N SER A 16 5.76 -9.90 9.03
CA SER A 16 5.17 -8.84 9.85
C SER A 16 3.97 -8.19 9.15
N HIS A 17 3.01 -7.75 9.96
CA HIS A 17 1.89 -6.92 9.57
C HIS A 17 2.08 -5.46 10.06
N GLU A 18 3.31 -5.10 10.42
CA GLU A 18 3.71 -3.77 10.84
C GLU A 18 4.55 -3.11 9.75
N ILE A 19 4.36 -1.81 9.55
CA ILE A 19 5.15 -1.01 8.63
C ILE A 19 5.80 0.14 9.39
N ARG A 20 7.06 0.40 9.07
CA ARG A 20 7.89 1.40 9.72
C ARG A 20 8.52 2.34 8.71
N LEU A 21 8.67 3.61 9.08
CA LEU A 21 9.45 4.61 8.35
C LEU A 21 10.71 4.91 9.14
N TYR A 22 11.86 4.81 8.49
CA TYR A 22 13.16 5.16 9.06
C TYR A 22 13.79 6.32 8.31
N HIS A 23 14.53 7.16 9.03
CA HIS A 23 15.48 8.06 8.41
C HIS A 23 16.71 7.26 7.96
N ALA A 24 17.09 7.35 6.68
CA ALA A 24 18.07 6.43 6.08
C ALA A 24 19.48 6.52 6.70
N THR A 25 19.90 7.72 7.12
CA THR A 25 21.28 7.93 7.61
C THR A 25 21.48 7.57 9.08
N ASN A 26 20.60 8.02 9.97
CA ASN A 26 20.74 7.82 11.42
C ASN A 26 19.91 6.66 11.96
N LEU A 27 19.12 6.00 11.11
CA LEU A 27 18.30 4.82 11.46
C LEU A 27 17.25 5.09 12.54
N ASN A 28 16.89 6.35 12.76
CA ASN A 28 15.80 6.69 13.68
C ASN A 28 14.45 6.26 13.09
N CYS A 29 13.66 5.54 13.88
CA CYS A 29 12.27 5.24 13.53
C CYS A 29 11.42 6.50 13.68
N LEU A 30 10.79 6.91 12.58
CA LEU A 30 9.95 8.10 12.51
C LEU A 30 8.47 7.76 12.63
N PHE A 31 8.06 6.60 12.11
CA PHE A 31 6.66 6.18 12.10
C PHE A 31 6.58 4.67 12.20
N GLU A 32 5.57 4.19 12.91
CA GLU A 32 5.24 2.77 13.02
C GLU A 32 3.73 2.61 13.11
N THR A 33 3.18 1.68 12.33
CA THR A 33 1.76 1.32 12.43
C THR A 33 1.53 -0.13 12.03
N SER A 34 0.45 -0.70 12.55
CA SER A 34 -0.03 -2.04 12.23
C SER A 34 -1.16 -1.97 11.22
N ILE A 35 -1.09 -2.80 10.16
CA ILE A 35 -2.18 -2.92 9.18
C ILE A 35 -3.31 -3.86 9.62
N ARG A 36 -3.16 -4.55 10.76
CA ARG A 36 -4.06 -5.62 11.19
C ARG A 36 -5.49 -5.16 11.37
N THR A 37 -5.70 -4.00 11.99
CA THR A 37 -7.04 -3.49 12.30
C THR A 37 -7.83 -3.18 11.03
N ILE A 38 -7.21 -2.49 10.06
CA ILE A 38 -7.89 -2.13 8.81
C ILE A 38 -8.18 -3.36 7.94
N VAL A 39 -7.26 -4.34 7.92
CA VAL A 39 -7.49 -5.61 7.24
C VAL A 39 -8.62 -6.40 7.91
N ALA A 40 -8.64 -6.47 9.25
CA ALA A 40 -9.71 -7.15 9.99
C ALA A 40 -11.08 -6.52 9.74
N GLN A 41 -11.16 -5.19 9.67
CA GLN A 41 -12.39 -4.48 9.28
C GLN A 41 -12.83 -4.86 7.87
N LYS A 42 -11.89 -4.91 6.91
CA LYS A 42 -12.20 -5.23 5.53
C LYS A 42 -12.67 -6.68 5.34
N LEU A 43 -12.16 -7.60 6.16
CA LEU A 43 -12.56 -9.01 6.17
C LEU A 43 -13.83 -9.31 6.98
N GLN A 44 -14.50 -8.31 7.57
CA GLN A 44 -15.77 -8.54 8.28
C GLN A 44 -16.88 -9.09 7.39
N ILE A 45 -16.76 -8.92 6.08
CA ILE A 45 -17.70 -9.45 5.10
C ILE A 45 -17.51 -10.95 4.83
N CYS A 46 -16.34 -11.50 5.17
CA CYS A 46 -16.05 -12.92 5.01
C CYS A 46 -16.65 -13.71 6.18
N ASP A 47 -16.89 -15.01 5.97
CA ASP A 47 -17.22 -15.90 7.07
C ASP A 47 -16.09 -15.96 8.13
N ASP A 48 -16.44 -16.39 9.34
CA ASP A 48 -15.50 -16.42 10.46
C ASP A 48 -14.32 -17.35 10.25
N ILE A 49 -14.47 -18.41 9.43
CA ILE A 49 -13.43 -19.40 9.17
C ILE A 49 -12.37 -18.81 8.23
N ILE A 50 -12.79 -18.27 7.10
CA ILE A 50 -11.95 -17.59 6.11
C ILE A 50 -11.29 -16.37 6.77
N ARG A 51 -12.04 -15.58 7.52
CA ARG A 51 -11.53 -14.41 8.24
C ARG A 51 -10.45 -14.80 9.26
N ALA A 52 -10.67 -15.84 10.05
CA ALA A 52 -9.68 -16.32 11.02
C ALA A 52 -8.42 -16.84 10.33
N HIS A 53 -8.55 -17.59 9.23
CA HIS A 53 -7.42 -18.07 8.46
C HIS A 53 -6.57 -16.91 7.90
N LYS A 54 -7.21 -15.98 7.17
CA LYS A 54 -6.54 -14.81 6.58
C LYS A 54 -5.88 -13.91 7.62
N LEU A 55 -6.51 -13.72 8.79
CA LEU A 55 -5.92 -12.93 9.88
C LEU A 55 -4.83 -13.66 10.67
N GLY A 56 -4.85 -15.00 10.67
CA GLY A 56 -3.83 -15.84 11.30
C GLY A 56 -2.52 -15.87 10.51
N CYS A 57 -2.60 -15.80 9.18
CA CYS A 57 -1.44 -15.75 8.28
C CYS A 57 -1.13 -14.33 7.74
N LEU A 58 -1.75 -13.29 8.34
CA LEU A 58 -1.62 -11.92 7.85
C LEU A 58 -0.19 -11.40 7.95
N HIS A 59 0.37 -10.98 6.81
CA HIS A 59 1.60 -10.22 6.73
C HIS A 59 1.57 -9.27 5.52
N ILE A 60 2.45 -8.28 5.55
CA ILE A 60 2.74 -7.45 4.39
C ILE A 60 3.66 -8.25 3.46
N ASN A 61 3.23 -8.46 2.23
CA ASN A 61 3.97 -9.25 1.25
C ASN A 61 4.76 -8.37 0.27
N THR A 62 4.23 -7.19 -0.07
CA THR A 62 4.89 -6.27 -1.01
C THR A 62 4.59 -4.81 -0.69
N LEU A 63 5.56 -3.94 -0.98
CA LEU A 63 5.47 -2.49 -0.83
C LEU A 63 5.87 -1.83 -2.15
N ASN A 64 5.22 -0.74 -2.51
CA ASN A 64 5.63 0.08 -3.64
C ASN A 64 5.32 1.55 -3.38
N ILE A 65 6.23 2.44 -3.76
CA ILE A 65 5.96 3.88 -3.71
C ILE A 65 5.68 4.33 -5.14
N CYS A 66 4.53 4.98 -5.31
CA CYS A 66 4.10 5.54 -6.57
C CYS A 66 3.57 6.96 -6.29
N LYS A 67 4.28 7.98 -6.79
CA LYS A 67 4.06 9.40 -6.46
C LYS A 67 4.20 9.65 -4.94
N GLU A 68 3.16 10.18 -4.32
CA GLU A 68 3.04 10.52 -2.91
C GLU A 68 2.26 9.43 -2.15
N THR A 69 2.21 8.23 -2.69
CA THR A 69 1.44 7.14 -2.11
C THR A 69 2.31 5.92 -1.92
N LEU A 70 2.36 5.44 -0.70
CA LEU A 70 2.87 4.12 -0.37
C LEU A 70 1.74 3.11 -0.52
N TRP A 71 1.95 2.13 -1.38
CA TRP A 71 1.06 1.02 -1.63
C TRP A 71 1.55 -0.22 -0.89
N ILE A 72 0.61 -0.92 -0.25
CA ILE A 72 0.87 -2.08 0.60
C ILE A 72 0.01 -3.24 0.09
N GLY A 73 0.66 -4.34 -0.24
CA GLY A 73 0.03 -5.58 -0.68
C GLY A 73 0.15 -6.60 0.44
N THR A 74 -0.98 -7.19 0.81
CA THR A 74 -1.07 -8.10 1.96
C THR A 74 -1.19 -9.55 1.52
N SER A 75 -0.87 -10.48 2.43
CA SER A 75 -1.11 -11.91 2.21
C SER A 75 -2.60 -12.27 2.10
N ALA A 76 -3.49 -11.42 2.61
CA ALA A 76 -4.93 -11.60 2.50
C ALA A 76 -5.52 -11.13 1.15
N GLY A 77 -4.71 -10.52 0.27
CA GLY A 77 -5.13 -9.98 -1.02
C GLY A 77 -5.71 -8.57 -0.99
N ILE A 78 -5.88 -8.02 0.22
CA ILE A 78 -6.31 -6.63 0.42
C ILE A 78 -5.16 -5.68 0.09
N LEU A 79 -5.49 -4.64 -0.68
CA LEU A 79 -4.59 -3.56 -1.03
C LEU A 79 -4.84 -2.36 -0.11
N LEU A 80 -3.76 -1.82 0.46
CA LEU A 80 -3.81 -0.62 1.26
C LEU A 80 -2.98 0.48 0.61
N ASN A 81 -3.34 1.72 0.89
CA ASN A 81 -2.52 2.87 0.53
C ASN A 81 -2.37 3.83 1.70
N LEU A 82 -1.25 4.52 1.70
CA LEU A 82 -0.88 5.52 2.68
C LEU A 82 -0.40 6.75 1.91
N THR A 83 -1.15 7.85 2.01
CA THR A 83 -0.73 9.12 1.43
C THR A 83 0.41 9.69 2.25
N ILE A 84 1.56 9.85 1.61
CA ILE A 84 2.75 10.49 2.12
C ILE A 84 2.54 11.99 1.90
N PRO A 85 2.45 12.81 2.96
CA PRO A 85 2.33 14.25 2.79
C PRO A 85 3.50 14.78 1.95
N GLN A 86 3.26 15.76 1.08
CA GLN A 86 4.33 16.47 0.39
C GLN A 86 5.21 17.17 1.42
N LEU A 87 6.29 16.51 1.82
CA LEU A 87 7.18 16.97 2.90
C LEU A 87 8.38 17.76 2.37
N PHE A 88 8.49 17.94 1.05
CA PHE A 88 9.77 18.20 0.41
C PHE A 88 9.87 19.50 -0.41
N ASP A 89 8.77 20.24 -0.63
CA ASP A 89 8.79 21.38 -1.56
C ASP A 89 9.17 22.74 -0.95
N ASN A 90 9.37 22.86 0.37
CA ASN A 90 9.80 24.13 0.95
C ASN A 90 11.13 23.97 1.73
N LEU A 91 12.21 24.31 1.03
CA LEU A 91 13.52 24.66 1.58
C LEU A 91 13.38 25.54 2.84
N SER A 92 13.89 25.06 3.97
CA SER A 92 14.49 25.97 4.93
C SER A 92 15.88 25.45 5.28
N ILE A 93 16.87 26.25 4.87
CA ILE A 93 18.29 26.16 5.25
C ILE A 93 18.47 26.46 6.77
N HIS A 94 17.40 26.85 7.45
CA HIS A 94 17.29 26.97 8.90
C HIS A 94 15.84 26.67 9.30
N GLY A 95 15.53 25.46 9.75
CA GLY A 95 14.20 25.19 10.30
C GLY A 95 13.85 23.72 10.36
N THR A 96 13.57 23.26 11.57
CA THR A 96 13.04 21.93 11.90
C THR A 96 11.66 21.73 11.24
N ASN A 97 11.61 21.31 9.97
CA ASN A 97 10.37 20.84 9.37
C ASN A 97 9.97 19.53 10.08
N LYS A 98 9.14 19.64 11.11
CA LYS A 98 8.50 18.50 11.77
C LYS A 98 7.62 17.81 10.73
N PHE A 99 8.04 16.62 10.29
CA PHE A 99 7.15 15.65 9.65
C PHE A 99 5.87 15.56 10.48
N ASN A 100 4.75 16.09 9.99
CA ASN A 100 3.49 15.95 10.69
C ASN A 100 2.92 14.56 10.40
N LEU A 101 3.40 13.59 11.15
CA LEU A 101 3.00 12.18 11.04
C LEU A 101 1.50 11.96 11.28
N ASN A 102 0.82 12.91 11.93
CA ASN A 102 -0.62 12.81 12.21
C ASN A 102 -1.48 12.96 10.94
N SER A 103 -0.93 13.43 9.81
CA SER A 103 -1.67 13.49 8.54
C SER A 103 -1.56 12.23 7.69
N ILE A 104 -0.73 11.26 8.12
CA ILE A 104 -0.61 9.97 7.45
C ILE A 104 -1.91 9.19 7.64
N GLN A 105 -2.62 8.93 6.55
CA GLN A 105 -3.87 8.15 6.54
C GLN A 105 -3.67 6.83 5.80
N LEU A 106 -3.80 5.72 6.53
CA LEU A 106 -3.87 4.38 5.97
C LEU A 106 -5.32 4.09 5.52
N LYS A 107 -5.50 3.67 4.27
CA LYS A 107 -6.80 3.35 3.66
C LYS A 107 -6.74 1.99 2.99
N SER A 108 -7.86 1.27 2.97
CA SER A 108 -8.03 0.04 2.19
C SER A 108 -8.78 0.30 0.90
N LEU A 109 -8.36 -0.33 -0.19
CA LEU A 109 -9.13 -0.32 -1.43
C LEU A 109 -10.34 -1.23 -1.33
N SER A 110 -11.33 -0.93 -2.18
CA SER A 110 -12.56 -1.71 -2.30
C SER A 110 -12.38 -3.03 -3.01
N TYR A 111 -11.47 -3.08 -3.97
CA TYR A 111 -11.15 -4.27 -4.74
C TYR A 111 -9.73 -4.73 -4.43
N GLY A 112 -9.45 -5.99 -4.66
CA GLY A 112 -8.12 -6.55 -4.49
C GLY A 112 -8.03 -7.95 -5.06
N HIS A 113 -7.11 -8.70 -4.50
CA HIS A 113 -6.90 -10.10 -4.82
C HIS A 113 -7.65 -10.96 -3.80
N VAL A 114 -7.97 -12.19 -4.20
CA VAL A 114 -8.48 -13.22 -3.28
C VAL A 114 -7.38 -13.70 -2.34
N GLY A 115 -6.17 -13.91 -2.87
CA GLY A 115 -5.01 -14.37 -2.12
C GLY A 115 -3.87 -13.36 -2.15
N PRO A 116 -2.64 -13.76 -1.78
CA PRO A 116 -1.53 -12.85 -1.59
C PRO A 116 -1.28 -11.92 -2.78
N VAL A 117 -1.10 -10.63 -2.49
CA VAL A 117 -0.58 -9.67 -3.47
C VAL A 117 0.92 -9.90 -3.59
N ARG A 118 1.40 -10.31 -4.77
CA ARG A 118 2.80 -10.71 -5.01
C ARG A 118 3.65 -9.54 -5.47
N PHE A 119 3.14 -8.72 -6.39
CA PHE A 119 3.90 -7.63 -6.98
C PHE A 119 3.07 -6.37 -7.18
N PHE A 120 3.76 -5.23 -7.13
CA PHE A 120 3.31 -3.95 -7.66
C PHE A 120 4.23 -3.52 -8.79
N LEU A 121 3.66 -2.93 -9.84
CA LEU A 121 4.40 -2.29 -10.92
C LEU A 121 3.82 -0.90 -11.16
N SER A 122 4.68 0.11 -11.17
CA SER A 122 4.28 1.50 -11.43
C SER A 122 4.78 1.93 -12.80
N MET A 123 3.91 2.56 -13.59
CA MET A 123 4.23 3.00 -14.95
C MET A 123 3.61 4.37 -15.25
N ASP A 124 4.40 5.23 -15.88
CA ASP A 124 3.95 6.50 -16.42
C ASP A 124 3.83 6.41 -17.93
N LYS A 125 2.64 6.74 -18.46
CA LYS A 125 2.36 6.80 -19.89
C LYS A 125 2.13 8.26 -20.29
N PHE A 126 3.04 8.80 -21.10
CA PHE A 126 2.84 10.10 -21.72
C PHE A 126 1.86 9.99 -22.89
N ASN A 127 0.82 10.82 -22.89
CA ASN A 127 -0.11 10.94 -23.99
C ASN A 127 0.23 12.17 -24.85
N PHE A 128 0.94 11.93 -25.95
CA PHE A 128 1.37 12.97 -26.89
C PHE A 128 0.22 13.82 -27.47
N ARG A 129 -1.01 13.28 -27.58
CA ARG A 129 -2.14 14.04 -28.15
C ARG A 129 -2.65 15.14 -27.23
N ASN A 130 -2.55 14.94 -25.91
CA ASN A 130 -3.10 15.85 -24.91
C ASN A 130 -2.02 16.39 -23.95
N GLU A 131 -0.73 16.16 -24.26
CA GLU A 131 0.44 16.51 -23.45
C GLU A 131 0.32 16.15 -21.96
N ASN A 132 -0.38 15.05 -21.66
CA ASN A 132 -0.70 14.65 -20.30
C ASN A 132 -0.05 13.31 -19.93
N PHE A 133 0.48 13.22 -18.71
CA PHE A 133 0.92 11.96 -18.13
C PHE A 133 -0.27 11.24 -17.50
N LYS A 134 -0.46 9.98 -17.88
CA LYS A 134 -1.32 9.03 -17.14
C LYS A 134 -0.44 8.08 -16.37
N ARG A 135 -0.69 7.96 -15.07
CA ARG A 135 0.02 7.03 -14.20
C ARG A 135 -0.85 5.81 -13.96
N PHE A 136 -0.19 4.66 -13.95
CA PHE A 136 -0.82 3.39 -13.67
C PHE A 136 -0.03 2.69 -12.58
N LEU A 137 -0.76 2.04 -11.68
CA LEU A 137 -0.22 1.00 -10.82
C LEU A 137 -0.86 -0.31 -11.27
N MET A 138 -0.06 -1.35 -11.33
CA MET A 138 -0.54 -2.70 -11.56
C MET A 138 -0.26 -3.53 -10.31
N THR A 139 -1.23 -4.34 -9.90
CA THR A 139 -1.05 -5.36 -8.88
C THR A 139 -1.15 -6.74 -9.49
N ILE A 140 -0.29 -7.65 -9.03
CA ILE A 140 -0.29 -9.06 -9.42
C ILE A 140 -0.47 -9.88 -8.16
N GLY A 141 -1.44 -10.78 -8.15
CA GLY A 141 -1.79 -11.61 -7.00
C GLY A 141 -2.78 -12.71 -7.38
N ASP A 142 -3.28 -13.41 -6.39
CA ASP A 142 -4.16 -14.58 -6.61
C ASP A 142 -5.62 -14.16 -6.61
N GLY A 143 -6.35 -14.48 -7.68
CA GLY A 143 -7.75 -14.10 -7.85
C GLY A 143 -8.02 -12.60 -7.90
N PHE A 144 -9.30 -12.26 -8.06
CA PHE A 144 -9.85 -10.92 -7.92
C PHE A 144 -11.05 -10.97 -6.97
N ASP A 145 -11.10 -10.05 -6.00
CA ASP A 145 -12.22 -9.92 -5.06
C ASP A 145 -12.72 -8.47 -5.00
N ASP A 146 -14.05 -8.33 -4.95
CA ASP A 146 -14.74 -7.09 -4.62
C ASP A 146 -15.19 -7.13 -3.15
N TYR A 147 -14.48 -6.40 -2.30
CA TYR A 147 -14.76 -6.31 -0.88
C TYR A 147 -15.85 -5.27 -0.54
N GLN A 148 -16.69 -4.86 -1.49
CA GLN A 148 -17.89 -4.05 -1.26
C GLN A 148 -19.18 -4.84 -1.47
N ASN A 149 -19.18 -5.82 -2.37
CA ASN A 149 -20.37 -6.58 -2.73
C ASN A 149 -20.28 -8.00 -2.16
N LEU A 150 -21.28 -8.36 -1.35
CA LEU A 150 -21.50 -9.73 -0.87
C LEU A 150 -22.06 -10.56 -2.03
N ASP A 151 -21.23 -10.89 -3.01
CA ASP A 151 -21.60 -11.86 -4.03
C ASP A 151 -21.14 -13.26 -3.58
N GLU A 152 -21.90 -14.30 -3.92
CA GLU A 152 -21.56 -15.70 -3.57
C GLU A 152 -20.26 -16.19 -4.23
N ASN A 153 -19.66 -15.37 -5.09
CA ASN A 153 -18.45 -15.66 -5.83
C ASN A 153 -17.14 -15.26 -5.11
N LEU A 154 -17.21 -14.82 -3.85
CA LEU A 154 -16.03 -14.44 -3.07
C LEU A 154 -15.03 -15.62 -3.02
N GLY A 155 -13.83 -15.40 -3.51
CA GLY A 155 -12.78 -16.41 -3.57
C GLY A 155 -12.94 -17.54 -4.60
N LYS A 156 -13.84 -17.40 -5.56
CA LYS A 156 -14.09 -18.43 -6.60
C LYS A 156 -12.93 -18.60 -7.61
N ASP A 157 -12.15 -17.55 -7.82
CA ASP A 157 -11.06 -17.50 -8.81
C ASP A 157 -9.65 -17.48 -8.17
N ASP A 158 -9.49 -18.05 -6.98
CA ASP A 158 -8.23 -18.04 -6.21
C ASP A 158 -7.07 -18.79 -6.88
N ALA A 159 -7.37 -19.74 -7.77
CA ALA A 159 -6.39 -20.56 -8.47
C ALA A 159 -5.64 -19.84 -9.59
N LEU A 160 -6.12 -18.67 -10.05
CA LEU A 160 -5.53 -17.95 -11.18
C LEU A 160 -4.82 -16.67 -10.71
N SER A 161 -3.62 -16.44 -11.22
CA SER A 161 -2.96 -15.16 -11.03
C SER A 161 -3.66 -14.08 -11.84
N HIS A 162 -4.12 -13.05 -11.15
CA HIS A 162 -4.77 -11.88 -11.72
C HIS A 162 -3.83 -10.69 -11.73
N LEU A 163 -4.04 -9.86 -12.75
CA LEU A 163 -3.36 -8.61 -12.95
C LEU A 163 -4.41 -7.51 -12.96
N ILE A 164 -4.37 -6.62 -11.97
CA ILE A 164 -5.34 -5.54 -11.81
C ILE A 164 -4.64 -4.21 -12.12
N LEU A 165 -5.23 -3.43 -13.02
CA LEU A 165 -4.72 -2.13 -13.43
C LEU A 165 -5.49 -1.01 -12.74
N TRP A 166 -4.77 -0.14 -12.03
CA TRP A 166 -5.29 1.01 -11.31
C TRP A 166 -4.86 2.28 -12.02
N GLN A 167 -5.82 3.15 -12.34
CA GLN A 167 -5.56 4.50 -12.87
C GLN A 167 -5.96 5.53 -11.80
N PHE A 168 -5.08 6.50 -11.56
CA PHE A 168 -5.30 7.59 -10.61
C PHE A 168 -4.90 8.93 -11.24
#